data_AF-A0AAC9ACI5-F1
#
_entry.id   AF-A0AAC9ACI5-F1
#
_cell.length_a   1.000
_cell.length_b   1.000
_cell.length_c   1.000
_cell.angle_alpha   90.00
_cell.angle_beta   90.00
_cell.angle_gamma   90.00
#
_symmetry.space_group_name_H-M   'P 1'
#
loop_
_entity.id
_entity.type
_entity.pdbx_description
1 polymer ?
#
loop_
_entity_poly.entity_id
_entity_poly.type
_entity_poly.pdbx_seq_one_letter_code
_entity_poly.pdbx_strand_id
1 'polypeptide(L)'
;MYLGDWDKAIVRSLLTSSLLLPAIFLIGADNLQSSEIPGLIATFSLYIGVFLLVSIAGWLIIGFPVHWLACKYKKTNYLFYMVLPVTFSLVSGTTNGPWILGVIASVQTLIFRYVVFKNKT
;
A
#
# COMPACT_ATOMS: atom_id res chain seq x y z
N MET A 1 -18.66 2.79 -18.04
CA MET A 1 -17.36 2.10 -17.93
C MET A 1 -17.34 1.38 -16.60
N TYR A 2 -17.13 0.05 -16.59
CA TYR A 2 -17.14 -0.72 -15.35
C TYR A 2 -15.79 -0.57 -14.63
N LEU A 3 -15.80 -0.02 -13.42
CA LEU A 3 -14.61 0.19 -12.57
C LEU A 3 -14.42 -0.91 -11.52
N GLY A 4 -15.33 -1.89 -11.44
CA GLY A 4 -15.31 -2.86 -10.35
C GLY A 4 -15.69 -2.26 -9.01
N ASP A 5 -15.47 -3.03 -7.95
CA ASP A 5 -15.79 -2.63 -6.57
C ASP A 5 -14.63 -1.80 -5.99
N TRP A 6 -14.34 -0.69 -6.66
CA TRP A 6 -13.15 0.15 -6.45
C TRP A 6 -13.10 0.74 -5.04
N ASP A 7 -14.25 1.18 -4.55
CA ASP A 7 -14.47 1.71 -3.19
C ASP A 7 -14.04 0.68 -2.13
N LYS A 8 -14.57 -0.55 -2.24
CA LYS A 8 -14.27 -1.64 -1.30
C LYS A 8 -12.82 -2.10 -1.44
N ALA A 9 -12.29 -2.10 -2.66
CA ALA A 9 -10.92 -2.49 -2.93
C ALA A 9 -9.91 -1.52 -2.32
N ILE A 10 -10.15 -0.21 -2.43
CA ILE A 10 -9.28 0.80 -1.81
C ILE A 10 -9.28 0.66 -0.31
N VAL A 11 -10.46 0.63 0.32
CA VAL A 11 -10.55 0.55 1.79
C VAL A 11 -9.84 -0.70 2.30
N ARG A 12 -10.09 -1.86 1.69
CA ARG A 12 -9.41 -3.11 2.08
C ARG A 12 -7.90 -3.03 1.85
N SER A 13 -7.46 -2.54 0.70
CA SER A 13 -6.03 -2.45 0.40
C SER A 13 -5.29 -1.52 1.36
N LEU A 14 -5.86 -0.34 1.67
CA LEU A 14 -5.29 0.64 2.60
C LEU A 14 -5.17 0.05 4.00
N LEU A 15 -6.25 -0.53 4.54
CA LEU A 15 -6.26 -1.09 5.88
C LEU A 15 -5.32 -2.30 6.03
N THR A 16 -5.29 -3.20 5.04
CA THR A 16 -4.42 -4.37 5.12
C THR A 16 -2.94 -3.98 4.95
N SER A 17 -2.62 -3.06 4.06
CA SER A 17 -1.24 -2.62 3.84
C SER A 17 -0.69 -1.77 4.98
N SER A 18 -1.51 -0.96 5.65
CA SER A 18 -1.05 -0.16 6.78
C SER A 18 -0.57 -1.00 7.97
N LEU A 19 -1.06 -2.24 8.10
CA LEU A 19 -0.61 -3.17 9.14
C LEU A 19 0.76 -3.79 8.86
N LEU A 20 1.26 -3.72 7.62
CA LEU A 20 2.58 -4.27 7.28
C LEU A 20 3.71 -3.48 7.92
N LEU A 21 3.58 -2.16 8.07
CA LEU A 21 4.58 -1.30 8.71
C LEU A 21 4.85 -1.73 10.17
N PRO A 22 3.84 -1.80 11.06
CA PRO A 22 4.01 -2.34 12.42
C PRO A 22 4.55 -3.77 12.43
N ALA A 23 4.06 -4.63 11.52
CA ALA A 23 4.50 -6.03 11.48
C ALA A 23 6.01 -6.16 11.17
N ILE A 24 6.52 -5.39 10.21
CA ILE A 24 7.94 -5.36 9.87
C ILE A 24 8.77 -4.83 11.04
N PHE A 25 8.28 -3.78 11.71
CA PHE A 25 8.96 -3.22 12.88
C PHE A 25 9.04 -4.25 14.02
N LEU A 26 7.97 -4.99 14.29
CA LEU A 26 7.94 -6.01 15.34
C LEU A 26 8.90 -7.17 15.06
N ILE A 27 9.09 -7.56 13.80
CA ILE A 27 10.07 -8.60 13.42
C ILE A 27 11.50 -8.17 13.73
N GLY A 28 11.82 -6.87 13.65
CA GLY A 28 13.14 -6.33 13.96
C GLY A 28 13.33 -5.92 15.43
N ALA A 29 12.32 -6.08 16.28
CA ALA A 29 12.38 -5.66 17.67
C ALA A 29 12.86 -6.81 18.56
N ASP A 30 14.13 -6.78 18.96
CA ASP A 30 14.68 -7.73 19.93
C ASP A 30 14.44 -7.24 21.36
N ASN A 31 13.78 -8.07 22.19
CA ASN A 31 13.57 -7.86 23.64
C ASN A 31 12.80 -6.60 24.06
N LEU A 32 11.55 -6.45 23.59
CA LEU A 32 10.63 -5.42 24.07
C LEU A 32 10.34 -5.54 25.58
N GLN A 33 10.58 -4.46 26.33
CA GLN A 33 10.18 -4.39 27.74
C GLN A 33 8.74 -3.90 27.89
N SER A 34 8.06 -4.34 28.95
CA SER A 34 6.65 -3.98 29.20
C SER A 34 6.44 -2.47 29.40
N SER A 35 7.43 -1.77 29.93
CA SER A 35 7.46 -0.31 30.09
C SER A 35 7.45 0.46 28.77
N GLU A 36 7.86 -0.17 27.66
CA GLU A 36 8.00 0.46 26.35
C GLU A 36 6.74 0.32 25.49
N ILE A 37 5.80 -0.54 25.90
CA ILE A 37 4.57 -0.85 25.17
C ILE A 37 3.73 0.41 24.87
N PRO A 38 3.49 1.34 25.82
CA PRO A 38 2.69 2.53 25.51
C PRO A 38 3.33 3.42 24.45
N GLY A 39 4.67 3.58 24.50
CA GLY A 39 5.43 4.33 23.52
C GLY A 39 5.43 3.68 22.14
N LEU A 40 5.49 2.35 22.09
CA LEU A 40 5.38 1.56 20.86
C LEU A 40 4.00 1.76 20.20
N ILE A 41 2.91 1.68 20.98
CA ILE A 41 1.55 1.88 20.47
C ILE A 41 1.41 3.29 19.86
N ALA A 42 1.85 4.32 20.57
CA ALA A 42 1.79 5.70 20.07
C ALA A 42 2.58 5.86 18.75
N THR A 43 3.77 5.26 18.70
CA THR A 43 4.63 5.28 17.52
C THR A 43 3.97 4.59 16.33
N PHE A 44 3.38 3.40 16.53
CA PHE A 44 2.64 2.68 15.49
C PHE A 44 1.42 3.44 15.01
N SER A 45 0.64 4.05 15.91
CA SER A 45 -0.51 4.87 15.52
C SER A 45 -0.09 6.04 14.64
N LEU A 46 1.03 6.71 14.94
CA LEU A 46 1.57 7.78 14.10
C LEU A 46 2.03 7.28 12.74
N TYR A 47 2.79 6.18 12.69
CA TYR A 47 3.24 5.60 11.41
C TYR A 47 2.07 5.17 10.53
N ILE A 48 1.08 4.49 11.09
CA ILE A 48 -0.14 4.10 10.38
C ILE A 48 -0.87 5.35 9.86
N GLY A 49 -1.04 6.38 10.70
CA GLY A 49 -1.73 7.61 10.33
C GLY A 49 -1.05 8.33 9.16
N VAL A 50 0.26 8.55 9.25
CA VAL A 50 1.04 9.19 8.18
C VAL A 50 1.02 8.35 6.91
N PHE A 51 1.21 7.03 7.03
CA PHE A 51 1.16 6.12 5.88
C PHE A 51 -0.20 6.17 5.19
N LEU A 52 -1.32 6.15 5.94
CA LEU A 52 -2.65 6.23 5.37
C LEU A 52 -2.88 7.56 4.65
N LEU A 53 -2.46 8.69 5.21
CA LEU A 53 -2.57 10.00 4.57
C LEU A 53 -1.81 10.04 3.23
N VAL A 54 -0.55 9.60 3.23
CA VAL A 54 0.27 9.55 2.02
C VAL A 54 -0.32 8.59 0.99
N SER A 55 -0.77 7.42 1.42
CA SER A 55 -1.38 6.43 0.53
C SER A 55 -2.70 6.91 -0.07
N ILE A 56 -3.54 7.60 0.70
CA ILE A 56 -4.76 8.24 0.18
C ILE A 56 -4.39 9.29 -0.87
N ALA A 57 -3.43 10.17 -0.59
CA ALA A 57 -2.96 11.16 -1.55
C ALA A 57 -2.40 10.51 -2.83
N GLY A 58 -1.59 9.47 -2.69
CA GLY A 58 -1.06 8.70 -3.83
C GLY A 58 -2.16 8.04 -4.65
N TRP A 59 -3.21 7.52 -4.01
CA TRP A 59 -4.37 6.98 -4.71
C TRP A 59 -5.16 8.06 -5.46
N LEU A 60 -5.36 9.24 -4.86
CA LEU A 60 -6.08 10.33 -5.51
C LEU A 60 -5.33 10.89 -6.73
N ILE A 61 -4.01 11.07 -6.60
CA ILE A 61 -3.18 11.71 -7.64
C ILE A 61 -2.79 10.72 -8.75
N ILE A 62 -2.50 9.47 -8.39
CA ILE A 62 -1.91 8.49 -9.31
C ILE A 62 -2.79 7.25 -9.45
N GLY A 63 -3.13 6.60 -8.33
CA GLY A 63 -3.77 5.29 -8.35
C GLY A 63 -5.12 5.27 -9.07
N PHE A 64 -5.98 6.26 -8.80
CA PHE A 64 -7.29 6.39 -9.42
C PHE A 64 -7.21 6.75 -10.91
N PRO A 65 -6.42 7.77 -11.34
CA PRO A 65 -6.19 8.01 -12.76
C PRO A 65 -5.65 6.78 -13.51
N VAL A 66 -4.69 6.06 -12.93
CA VAL A 66 -4.14 4.82 -13.52
C VAL A 66 -5.22 3.74 -13.63
N HIS A 67 -6.00 3.51 -12.57
CA HIS A 67 -7.10 2.55 -12.59
C HIS A 67 -8.16 2.90 -13.65
N TRP A 68 -8.54 4.18 -13.72
CA TRP A 68 -9.46 4.68 -14.72
C TRP A 68 -8.93 4.46 -16.13
N LEU A 69 -7.68 4.84 -16.42
CA LEU A 69 -7.06 4.59 -17.73
C LEU A 69 -7.02 3.09 -18.07
N ALA A 70 -6.62 2.24 -17.12
CA ALA A 70 -6.57 0.80 -17.29
C ALA A 70 -7.94 0.21 -17.67
N CYS A 71 -9.00 0.64 -16.99
CA CYS A 71 -10.38 0.23 -17.28
C CYS A 71 -10.88 0.80 -18.63
N LYS A 72 -10.49 2.03 -19.00
CA LYS A 72 -10.90 2.68 -20.26
C LYS A 72 -10.34 1.93 -21.47
N TYR A 73 -9.08 1.53 -21.40
CA TYR A 73 -8.41 0.79 -22.48
C TYR A 73 -8.54 -0.73 -22.37
N LYS A 74 -9.36 -1.24 -21.43
CA LYS A 74 -9.50 -2.68 -21.14
C LYS A 74 -8.17 -3.39 -20.84
N LYS A 75 -7.15 -2.66 -20.41
CA LYS A 75 -5.83 -3.16 -20.04
C LYS A 75 -5.69 -3.21 -18.53
N THR A 76 -6.38 -4.17 -17.89
CA THR A 76 -6.42 -4.31 -16.43
C THR A 76 -5.36 -5.29 -15.89
N ASN A 77 -4.20 -5.40 -16.55
CA ASN A 77 -3.13 -6.29 -16.07
C ASN A 77 -2.51 -5.74 -14.76
N TYR A 78 -2.08 -6.63 -13.87
CA TYR A 78 -1.36 -6.31 -12.64
C TYR A 78 -0.12 -5.44 -12.88
N LEU A 79 0.56 -5.60 -14.02
CA LEU A 79 1.74 -4.81 -14.37
C LEU A 79 1.48 -3.30 -14.33
N PHE A 80 0.32 -2.83 -14.80
CA PHE A 80 0.00 -1.39 -14.80
C PHE A 80 -0.08 -0.78 -13.40
N TYR A 81 -0.42 -1.58 -12.40
CA TYR A 81 -0.53 -1.13 -11.02
C TYR A 81 0.82 -1.24 -10.28
N MET A 82 1.68 -2.19 -10.66
CA MET A 82 2.93 -2.47 -9.97
C MET A 82 4.13 -1.66 -10.47
N VAL A 83 4.12 -1.16 -11.71
CA VAL A 83 5.29 -0.47 -12.29
C VAL A 83 5.78 0.69 -11.41
N LEU A 84 4.89 1.56 -10.96
CA LEU A 84 5.27 2.72 -10.14
C LEU A 84 5.80 2.33 -8.75
N PRO A 85 5.10 1.53 -7.92
CA PRO A 85 5.62 1.19 -6.60
C PRO A 85 6.89 0.33 -6.66
N VAL A 86 7.03 -0.55 -7.67
CA VAL A 86 8.24 -1.35 -7.87
C VAL A 86 9.42 -0.49 -8.31
N THR A 87 9.23 0.43 -9.27
CA THR A 87 10.31 1.34 -9.68
C THR A 87 10.74 2.25 -8.54
N PHE A 88 9.80 2.77 -7.75
CA PHE A 88 10.12 3.53 -6.54
C PHE A 88 10.94 2.68 -5.56
N SER A 89 10.55 1.44 -5.28
CA SER A 89 11.32 0.54 -4.40
C SER A 89 12.74 0.30 -4.90
N LEU A 90 12.91 0.04 -6.20
CA LEU A 90 14.22 -0.24 -6.78
C LEU A 90 15.14 0.98 -6.71
N VAL A 91 14.66 2.16 -7.14
CA VAL A 91 15.43 3.40 -7.10
C VAL A 91 15.75 3.79 -5.66
N SER A 92 14.76 3.71 -4.76
CA SER A 92 14.96 4.00 -3.34
C SER A 92 15.98 3.04 -2.71
N GLY A 93 15.97 1.77 -3.10
CA GLY A 93 16.94 0.78 -2.64
C GLY A 93 18.38 1.10 -3.07
N THR A 94 18.58 1.58 -4.29
CA THR A 94 19.93 1.96 -4.77
C THR A 94 20.44 3.27 -4.18
N THR A 95 19.56 4.12 -3.65
CA THR A 95 19.92 5.41 -3.04
C THR A 95 19.83 5.42 -1.51
N ASN A 96 19.75 4.27 -0.84
CA ASN A 96 19.53 4.15 0.62
C ASN A 96 18.28 4.90 1.14
N GLY A 97 17.25 5.03 0.30
CA GLY A 97 15.97 5.62 0.65
C GLY A 97 15.02 4.62 1.33
N PRO A 98 13.77 5.03 1.63
CA PRO A 98 12.77 4.21 2.32
C PRO A 98 12.12 3.19 1.37
N TRP A 99 12.91 2.26 0.83
CA TRP A 99 12.48 1.26 -0.17
C TRP A 99 11.33 0.37 0.30
N ILE A 100 11.22 0.17 1.62
CA ILE A 100 10.16 -0.63 2.26
C ILE A 100 8.77 -0.06 1.98
N LEU A 101 8.64 1.27 1.85
CA LEU A 101 7.36 1.92 1.55
C LEU A 101 6.85 1.55 0.16
N GLY A 102 7.75 1.42 -0.82
CA GLY A 102 7.39 0.95 -2.15
C GLY A 102 7.00 -0.53 -2.16
N VAL A 103 7.60 -1.36 -1.30
CA VAL A 103 7.24 -2.77 -1.18
C VAL A 103 5.82 -2.88 -0.62
N ILE A 104 5.52 -2.13 0.42
CA ILE A 104 4.18 -2.08 1.02
C ILE A 104 3.16 -1.52 0.01
N ALA A 105 3.50 -0.46 -0.72
CA ALA A 105 2.65 0.05 -1.80
C ALA A 105 2.44 -0.99 -2.92
N SER A 106 3.45 -1.81 -3.23
CA SER A 106 3.33 -2.90 -4.21
C SER A 106 2.33 -3.95 -3.72
N VAL A 107 2.44 -4.39 -2.46
CA VAL A 107 1.46 -5.29 -1.83
C VAL A 107 0.06 -4.66 -1.82
N GLN A 108 -0.03 -3.37 -1.50
CA GLN A 108 -1.30 -2.64 -1.52
C GLN A 108 -1.96 -2.66 -2.89
N THR A 109 -1.20 -2.37 -3.95
CA THR A 109 -1.72 -2.38 -5.33
C THR A 109 -2.14 -3.77 -5.80
N LEU A 110 -1.42 -4.82 -5.38
CA LEU A 110 -1.80 -6.22 -5.62
C LEU A 110 -3.14 -6.57 -4.96
N ILE A 111 -3.29 -6.25 -3.67
CA ILE A 111 -4.54 -6.47 -2.93
C ILE A 111 -5.69 -5.71 -3.59
N PHE A 112 -5.47 -4.44 -3.91
CA PHE A 112 -6.46 -3.62 -4.60
C PHE A 112 -6.90 -4.29 -5.92
N ARG A 113 -5.94 -4.68 -6.77
CA ARG A 113 -6.25 -5.26 -8.08
C ARG A 113 -6.96 -6.61 -7.95
N TYR A 114 -6.60 -7.40 -6.96
CA TYR A 114 -7.29 -8.65 -6.67
C TYR A 114 -8.74 -8.38 -6.23
N VAL A 115 -8.96 -7.51 -5.24
CA VAL A 115 -10.28 -7.23 -4.69
C VAL A 115 -11.21 -6.57 -5.71
N VAL A 116 -10.71 -5.60 -6.48
CA VAL A 116 -11.56 -4.79 -7.39
C VAL A 116 -12.17 -5.61 -8.53
N PHE A 117 -11.53 -6.73 -8.91
CA PHE A 117 -12.01 -7.62 -9.96
C PHE A 117 -12.35 -9.04 -9.45
N LYS A 118 -12.34 -9.27 -8.14
CA LYS A 118 -12.62 -10.60 -7.55
C LYS A 118 -13.99 -11.15 -7.94
N ASN A 119 -14.98 -10.28 -8.14
CA ASN A 119 -16.35 -10.64 -8.52
C ASN A 119 -16.53 -10.94 -10.03
N LYS A 120 -15.44 -10.99 -10.81
CA LYS A 120 -15.45 -11.33 -12.25
C LYS A 120 -14.84 -12.68 -12.59
N THR A 121 -14.33 -13.40 -11.61
CA THR A 121 -13.90 -14.81 -11.69
C THR A 121 -14.87 -15.66 -10.90
#